data_AF-A0A9Q3K7R4-F1
#
_entry.id   AF-A0A9Q3K7R4-F1
#
_cell.length_a   1.000
_cell.length_b   1.000
_cell.length_c   1.000
_cell.angle_alpha   90.00
_cell.angle_beta   90.00
_cell.angle_gamma   90.00
#
_symmetry.space_group_name_H-M   'P 1'
#
loop_
_entity.id
_entity.type
_entity.pdbx_description
1 polymer ?
#
loop_
_entity_poly.entity_id
_entity_poly.type
_entity_poly.pdbx_seq_one_letter_code
_entity_poly.pdbx_strand_id
1 'polypeptide(L)'
;MPPSVDHFPPNPTNDEEEFHIHWVKNRAKYIKTHLETFEYGLRDCPISERKILVKQEITSISQRLQPPEFKPSRDVLNNKIKVSIVEKHACEKECQLVGLKRITFQWGSAFNNSTWNAAIADIISKHFFNWSQTQPSLNINNPNQLNLLIERWVNGRGKEMKKLSKLGQAAEEVKFQKAKKSKNTRGRQNARAYSFDRHTPNSNITFIFRLQLPVSK
;
A
#
# COMPACT_ATOMS: atom_id res chain seq x y z
N MET A 1 -10.26 19.43 12.57
CA MET A 1 -8.95 19.90 12.06
C MET A 1 -8.49 18.98 10.94
N PRO A 2 -7.82 19.46 9.88
CA PRO A 2 -7.08 18.56 9.00
C PRO A 2 -6.01 17.85 9.84
N PRO A 3 -5.74 16.55 9.61
CA PRO A 3 -4.71 15.84 10.36
C PRO A 3 -3.38 16.58 10.21
N SER A 4 -2.71 16.87 11.34
CA SER A 4 -1.31 17.30 11.34
C SER A 4 -0.47 16.26 10.59
N VAL A 5 0.63 16.68 9.95
CA VAL A 5 1.58 15.79 9.25
C VAL A 5 2.00 14.61 10.15
N ASP A 6 2.05 14.84 11.47
CA ASP A 6 2.43 13.87 12.51
C ASP A 6 1.52 12.64 12.63
N HIS A 7 0.36 12.65 11.96
CA HIS A 7 -0.56 11.51 12.01
C HIS A 7 -0.12 10.39 11.06
N PHE A 8 0.58 10.69 9.98
CA PHE A 8 0.98 9.67 9.00
C PHE A 8 2.35 9.06 9.34
N PRO A 9 2.57 7.76 9.08
CA PRO A 9 3.90 7.19 9.26
C PRO A 9 4.90 7.93 8.35
N PRO A 10 6.14 8.15 8.79
CA PRO A 10 7.15 8.75 7.95
C PRO A 10 7.48 7.82 6.77
N ASN A 11 8.17 8.37 5.77
CA ASN A 11 8.76 7.58 4.68
C ASN A 11 9.55 6.38 5.24
N PRO A 12 9.70 5.31 4.45
CA PRO A 12 10.70 4.29 4.75
C PRO A 12 12.08 4.96 4.87
N THR A 13 12.92 4.46 5.79
CA THR A 13 14.32 4.90 5.85
C THR A 13 15.11 4.27 4.70
N ASN A 14 16.26 4.84 4.36
CA ASN A 14 17.13 4.27 3.33
C ASN A 14 17.52 2.82 3.67
N ASP A 15 17.84 2.55 4.95
CA ASP A 15 18.16 1.19 5.42
C ASP A 15 16.99 0.21 5.25
N GLU A 16 15.75 0.67 5.46
CA GLU A 16 14.55 -0.14 5.23
C GLU A 16 14.39 -0.46 3.74
N GLU A 17 14.60 0.53 2.87
CA GLU A 17 14.48 0.40 1.41
C GLU A 17 15.57 -0.52 0.84
N GLU A 18 16.83 -0.31 1.23
CA GLU A 18 17.95 -1.16 0.83
C GLU A 18 17.76 -2.60 1.32
N PHE A 19 17.31 -2.78 2.56
CA PHE A 19 16.98 -4.10 3.10
C PHE A 19 15.89 -4.78 2.27
N HIS A 20 14.80 -4.09 1.94
CA HIS A 20 13.71 -4.65 1.14
C HIS A 20 14.22 -5.07 -0.25
N ILE A 21 15.00 -4.21 -0.93
CA ILE A 21 15.57 -4.53 -2.25
C ILE A 21 16.49 -5.75 -2.17
N HIS A 22 17.35 -5.82 -1.15
CA HIS A 22 18.26 -6.93 -0.94
C HIS A 22 17.51 -8.23 -0.61
N TRP A 23 16.50 -8.17 0.26
CA TRP A 23 15.64 -9.28 0.63
C TRP A 23 14.94 -9.88 -0.59
N VAL A 24 14.29 -9.03 -1.40
CA VAL A 24 13.58 -9.48 -2.61
C VAL A 24 14.55 -10.18 -3.57
N LYS A 25 15.73 -9.60 -3.81
CA LYS A 25 16.76 -10.18 -4.69
C LYS A 25 17.27 -11.53 -4.17
N ASN A 26 17.65 -11.61 -2.90
CA ASN A 26 18.20 -12.82 -2.32
C ASN A 26 17.15 -13.93 -2.21
N ARG A 27 15.94 -13.59 -1.79
CA ARG A 27 14.83 -14.54 -1.70
C ARG A 27 14.48 -15.10 -3.07
N ALA A 28 14.39 -14.25 -4.10
CA ALA A 28 14.13 -14.70 -5.47
C ALA A 28 15.26 -15.63 -5.98
N LYS A 29 16.53 -15.27 -5.72
CA LYS A 29 17.69 -16.11 -6.08
C LYS A 29 17.64 -17.47 -5.36
N TYR A 30 17.42 -17.46 -4.05
CA TYR A 30 17.33 -18.68 -3.24
C TYR A 30 16.21 -19.61 -3.71
N ILE A 31 14.99 -19.08 -3.86
CA ILE A 31 13.83 -19.86 -4.31
C ILE A 31 14.11 -20.45 -5.70
N LYS A 32 14.64 -19.64 -6.63
CA LYS A 32 14.96 -20.10 -7.98
C LYS A 32 15.96 -21.26 -7.96
N THR A 33 17.11 -21.09 -7.31
CA THR A 33 18.16 -22.12 -7.26
C THR A 33 17.67 -23.39 -6.55
N HIS A 34 16.90 -23.25 -5.48
CA HIS A 34 16.32 -24.38 -4.76
C HIS A 34 15.33 -25.15 -5.64
N LEU A 35 14.42 -24.44 -6.33
CA LEU A 35 13.44 -25.07 -7.20
C LEU A 35 14.09 -25.74 -8.42
N GLU A 36 15.11 -25.13 -9.03
CA GLU A 36 15.87 -25.74 -10.13
C GLU A 36 16.51 -27.07 -9.68
N THR A 37 17.11 -27.09 -8.49
CA THR A 37 17.72 -28.29 -7.92
C THR A 37 16.67 -29.36 -7.59
N PHE A 38 15.54 -28.93 -7.00
CA PHE A 38 14.43 -29.80 -6.64
C PHE A 38 13.76 -30.42 -7.88
N GLU A 39 13.47 -29.62 -8.91
CA GLU A 39 12.88 -30.09 -10.17
C GLU A 39 13.82 -31.04 -10.92
N TYR A 40 15.13 -30.81 -10.89
CA TYR A 40 16.11 -31.73 -11.48
C TYR A 40 16.10 -33.10 -10.78
N GLY A 41 15.86 -33.15 -9.47
CA GLY A 41 15.68 -34.38 -8.71
C GLY A 41 14.38 -35.13 -9.06
N LEU A 42 13.37 -34.42 -9.56
CA LEU A 42 12.07 -34.97 -9.97
C LEU A 42 11.98 -35.28 -11.47
N ARG A 43 13.11 -35.27 -12.19
CA ARG A 43 13.15 -35.44 -13.66
C ARG A 43 12.54 -36.75 -14.14
N ASP A 44 12.62 -37.80 -13.32
CA ASP A 44 12.14 -39.14 -13.63
C ASP A 44 10.68 -39.36 -13.18
N CYS A 45 10.10 -38.41 -12.42
CA CYS A 45 8.71 -38.44 -12.01
C CYS A 45 7.76 -37.99 -13.14
N PRO A 46 6.52 -38.53 -13.19
CA PRO A 46 5.46 -38.03 -14.06
C PRO A 46 5.23 -36.52 -13.91
N ILE A 47 4.90 -35.84 -15.02
CA ILE A 47 4.71 -34.38 -15.06
C ILE A 47 3.61 -33.91 -14.08
N SER A 48 2.53 -34.68 -13.96
CA SER A 48 1.41 -34.39 -13.04
C SER A 48 1.86 -34.39 -11.58
N GLU A 49 2.66 -35.38 -11.19
CA GLU A 49 3.21 -35.53 -9.85
C GLU A 49 4.24 -34.45 -9.55
N ARG A 50 5.12 -34.14 -10.51
CA ARG A 50 6.12 -33.06 -10.39
C ARG A 50 5.45 -31.71 -10.05
N LYS A 51 4.35 -31.37 -10.72
CA LYS A 51 3.62 -30.12 -10.44
C LYS A 51 3.10 -30.06 -9.01
N ILE A 52 2.61 -31.18 -8.47
CA ILE A 52 2.11 -31.26 -7.09
C ILE A 52 3.27 -31.08 -6.11
N LEU A 53 4.36 -31.82 -6.30
CA LEU A 53 5.54 -31.77 -5.45
C LEU A 53 6.19 -30.38 -5.45
N VAL A 54 6.33 -29.75 -6.61
CA VAL A 54 6.86 -28.37 -6.70
C VAL A 54 5.97 -27.38 -5.94
N LYS A 55 4.64 -27.51 -6.05
CA LYS A 55 3.70 -26.65 -5.30
C LYS A 55 3.81 -26.85 -3.79
N GLN A 56 3.98 -28.10 -3.35
CA GLN A 56 4.21 -28.42 -1.94
C GLN A 56 5.54 -27.82 -1.46
N GLU A 57 6.61 -27.96 -2.25
CA GLU A 57 7.93 -27.44 -1.89
C GLU A 57 7.96 -25.91 -1.83
N ILE A 58 7.29 -25.20 -2.74
CA ILE A 58 7.11 -23.73 -2.63
C ILE A 58 6.47 -23.33 -1.29
N THR A 59 5.49 -24.12 -0.84
CA THR A 59 4.82 -23.91 0.44
C THR A 59 5.77 -24.16 1.60
N SER A 60 6.55 -25.25 1.54
CA SER A 60 7.55 -25.60 2.55
C SER A 60 8.69 -24.57 2.64
N ILE A 61 9.23 -24.09 1.51
CA ILE A 61 10.23 -23.01 1.48
C ILE A 61 9.69 -21.76 2.16
N SER A 62 8.43 -21.39 1.85
CA SER A 62 7.79 -20.22 2.45
C SER A 62 7.62 -20.34 3.97
N GLN A 63 7.51 -21.56 4.50
CA GLN A 63 7.47 -21.82 5.95
C GLN A 63 8.86 -21.85 6.60
N ARG A 64 9.90 -22.29 5.88
CA ARG A 64 11.28 -22.36 6.38
C ARG A 64 11.98 -21.00 6.38
N LEU A 65 11.66 -20.13 5.41
CA LEU A 65 12.21 -18.79 5.36
C LEU A 65 11.71 -18.00 6.56
N GLN A 66 12.60 -17.71 7.50
CA GLN A 66 12.26 -16.88 8.64
C GLN A 66 11.92 -15.47 8.14
N PRO A 67 10.70 -14.98 8.41
CA PRO A 67 10.36 -13.62 8.05
C PRO A 67 11.26 -12.62 8.80
N PRO A 68 11.62 -11.48 8.18
CA PRO A 68 12.38 -10.43 8.84
C PRO A 68 11.58 -9.79 9.97
N GLU A 69 12.26 -9.08 10.88
CA GLU A 69 11.59 -8.32 11.93
C GLU A 69 10.60 -7.31 11.33
N PHE A 70 9.40 -7.27 11.91
CA PHE A 70 8.30 -6.41 11.46
C PHE A 70 7.78 -5.55 12.60
N LYS A 71 7.62 -4.26 12.34
CA LYS A 71 6.97 -3.33 13.25
C LYS A 71 5.48 -3.24 12.92
N PRO A 72 4.61 -3.84 13.76
CA PRO A 72 3.17 -3.82 13.51
C PRO A 72 2.61 -2.40 13.56
N SER A 73 1.56 -2.18 12.78
CA SER A 73 0.78 -0.95 12.85
C SER A 73 -0.19 -1.02 14.03
N ARG A 74 -0.67 0.14 14.52
CA ARG A 74 -1.64 0.17 15.62
C ARG A 74 -2.95 -0.49 15.22
N ASP A 75 -3.64 -1.12 16.16
CA ASP A 75 -5.00 -1.61 15.92
C ASP A 75 -5.97 -0.42 15.98
N VAL A 76 -6.56 -0.08 14.83
CA VAL A 76 -7.54 1.00 14.75
C VAL A 76 -8.90 0.41 14.41
N LEU A 77 -9.82 0.50 15.37
CA LEU A 77 -11.22 0.15 15.16
C LEU A 77 -11.92 1.22 14.32
N ASN A 78 -12.72 0.77 13.35
CA ASN A 78 -13.51 1.67 12.53
C ASN A 78 -14.99 1.26 12.56
N ASN A 79 -15.84 2.18 13.00
CA ASN A 79 -17.27 1.93 13.14
C ASN A 79 -18.00 1.79 11.80
N LYS A 80 -17.43 2.31 10.70
CA LYS A 80 -18.05 2.29 9.37
C LYS A 80 -17.77 1.03 8.59
N ILE A 81 -16.56 0.49 8.73
CA ILE A 81 -16.16 -0.73 8.03
C ILE A 81 -15.36 -1.60 9.00
N LYS A 82 -15.89 -2.80 9.25
CA LYS A 82 -15.37 -3.73 10.26
C LYS A 82 -14.46 -4.76 9.60
N VAL A 83 -13.27 -4.34 9.16
CA VAL A 83 -12.22 -5.29 8.81
C VAL A 83 -11.80 -6.03 10.07
N SER A 84 -11.74 -7.36 10.01
CA SER A 84 -11.34 -8.16 11.15
C SER A 84 -9.87 -7.93 11.47
N ILE A 85 -9.50 -8.02 12.74
CA ILE A 85 -8.09 -7.95 13.16
C ILE A 85 -7.28 -9.11 12.55
N VAL A 86 -7.94 -10.23 12.26
CA VAL A 86 -7.35 -11.38 11.57
C VAL A 86 -6.89 -11.01 10.17
N GLU A 87 -7.70 -10.29 9.39
CA GLU A 87 -7.33 -9.85 8.05
C GLU A 87 -6.16 -8.85 8.09
N LYS A 88 -6.17 -7.96 9.09
CA LYS A 88 -5.05 -7.04 9.30
C LYS A 88 -3.74 -7.80 9.57
N HIS A 89 -3.75 -8.74 10.50
CA HIS A 89 -2.56 -9.55 10.80
C HIS A 89 -2.10 -10.39 9.62
N ALA A 90 -3.04 -10.90 8.79
CA ALA A 90 -2.69 -11.61 7.57
C ALA A 90 -1.96 -10.69 6.58
N CYS A 91 -2.45 -9.47 6.39
CA CYS A 91 -1.82 -8.44 5.57
C CYS A 91 -0.42 -8.05 6.09
N GLU A 92 -0.27 -7.83 7.39
CA GLU A 92 1.02 -7.53 8.02
C GLU A 92 2.02 -8.67 7.87
N LYS A 93 1.56 -9.92 8.03
CA LYS A 93 2.39 -11.12 7.80
C LYS A 93 2.83 -11.22 6.34
N GLU A 94 1.98 -10.91 5.39
CA GLU A 94 2.36 -10.92 3.97
C GLU A 94 3.37 -9.79 3.67
N CYS A 95 3.19 -8.60 4.24
CA CYS A 95 4.17 -7.51 4.16
C CYS A 95 5.54 -7.94 4.69
N GLN A 96 5.55 -8.61 5.83
CA GLN A 96 6.75 -9.14 6.46
C GLN A 96 7.44 -10.17 5.54
N LEU A 97 6.71 -11.12 4.97
CA LEU A 97 7.27 -12.16 4.08
C LEU A 97 7.94 -11.58 2.82
N VAL A 98 7.45 -10.44 2.31
CA VAL A 98 8.06 -9.76 1.15
C VAL A 98 9.20 -8.81 1.53
N GLY A 99 9.62 -8.76 2.79
CA GLY A 99 10.78 -7.98 3.22
C GLY A 99 10.48 -6.56 3.66
N LEU A 100 9.20 -6.19 3.81
CA LEU A 100 8.84 -4.88 4.32
C LEU A 100 8.92 -4.91 5.84
N LYS A 101 9.61 -3.95 6.45
CA LYS A 101 9.74 -3.88 7.92
C LYS A 101 8.53 -3.26 8.61
N ARG A 102 7.69 -2.53 7.87
CA ARG A 102 6.44 -1.91 8.36
C ARG A 102 5.56 -1.50 7.19
N ILE A 103 4.28 -1.26 7.45
CA ILE A 103 3.37 -0.65 6.47
C ILE A 103 3.61 0.87 6.49
N THR A 104 4.14 1.43 5.40
CA THR A 104 4.24 2.88 5.16
C THR A 104 4.38 3.12 3.65
N PHE A 105 4.27 4.36 3.17
CA PHE A 105 4.55 4.68 1.77
C PHE A 105 5.75 5.61 1.64
N GLN A 106 6.43 5.49 0.51
CA GLN A 106 7.34 6.50 0.04
C GLN A 106 6.52 7.68 -0.51
N TRP A 107 6.27 8.65 0.36
CA TRP A 107 5.39 9.78 0.11
C TRP A 107 5.94 10.68 -0.98
N GLY A 108 5.14 10.85 -2.03
CA GLY A 108 5.48 11.72 -3.15
C GLY A 108 6.40 11.08 -4.20
N SER A 109 6.65 9.78 -4.11
CA SER A 109 7.14 8.93 -5.20
C SER A 109 5.97 8.26 -5.91
N ALA A 110 6.02 8.17 -7.24
CA ALA A 110 5.06 7.42 -8.03
C ALA A 110 5.28 5.91 -7.86
N PHE A 111 4.24 5.10 -8.09
CA PHE A 111 4.28 3.66 -7.82
C PHE A 111 5.23 2.92 -8.77
N ASN A 112 5.30 3.38 -10.02
CA ASN A 112 6.27 2.87 -11.01
C ASN A 112 7.73 3.13 -10.64
N ASN A 113 8.00 4.08 -9.73
CA ASN A 113 9.34 4.46 -9.31
C ASN A 113 9.69 3.99 -7.90
N SER A 114 8.80 3.24 -7.24
CA SER A 114 8.96 2.79 -5.86
C SER A 114 8.51 1.35 -5.73
N THR A 115 9.47 0.41 -5.68
CA THR A 115 9.17 -1.02 -5.48
C THR A 115 8.46 -1.24 -4.14
N TRP A 116 8.78 -0.43 -3.13
CA TRP A 116 8.10 -0.41 -1.85
C TRP A 116 6.61 -0.08 -1.96
N ASN A 117 6.27 1.02 -2.65
CA ASN A 117 4.87 1.42 -2.83
C ASN A 117 4.08 0.40 -3.65
N ALA A 118 4.69 -0.14 -4.72
CA ALA A 118 4.08 -1.17 -5.55
C ALA A 118 3.78 -2.44 -4.73
N ALA A 119 4.75 -2.92 -3.95
CA ALA A 119 4.58 -4.11 -3.11
C ALA A 119 3.48 -3.95 -2.06
N ILE A 120 3.47 -2.82 -1.33
CA ILE A 120 2.44 -2.56 -0.31
C ILE A 120 1.06 -2.45 -0.92
N ALA A 121 0.93 -1.77 -2.05
CA ALA A 121 -0.36 -1.60 -2.70
C ALA A 121 -0.94 -2.94 -3.15
N ASP A 122 -0.12 -3.81 -3.72
CA ASP A 122 -0.57 -5.13 -4.18
C ASP A 122 -1.07 -5.99 -3.02
N ILE A 123 -0.31 -6.04 -1.92
CA ILE A 123 -0.67 -6.79 -0.71
C ILE A 123 -1.97 -6.25 -0.11
N ILE A 124 -2.06 -4.94 0.09
CA ILE A 124 -3.24 -4.30 0.66
C ILE A 124 -4.47 -4.55 -0.23
N SER A 125 -4.33 -4.38 -1.55
CA SER A 125 -5.42 -4.61 -2.50
C SER A 125 -5.90 -6.06 -2.47
N LYS A 126 -4.99 -7.04 -2.44
CA LYS A 126 -5.31 -8.46 -2.37
C LYS A 126 -6.09 -8.80 -1.10
N HIS A 127 -5.58 -8.40 0.07
CA HIS A 127 -6.22 -8.68 1.35
C HIS A 127 -7.58 -7.99 1.47
N PHE A 128 -7.63 -6.71 1.10
CA PHE A 128 -8.89 -5.97 1.13
C PHE A 128 -9.93 -6.53 0.16
N PHE A 129 -9.50 -6.93 -1.04
CA PHE A 129 -10.38 -7.56 -2.03
C PHE A 129 -10.98 -8.85 -1.47
N ASN A 130 -10.15 -9.76 -0.95
CA ASN A 130 -10.60 -11.03 -0.40
C ASN A 130 -11.58 -10.83 0.76
N TRP A 131 -11.26 -9.92 1.69
CA TRP A 131 -12.17 -9.57 2.78
C TRP A 131 -13.48 -8.97 2.24
N SER A 132 -13.42 -8.11 1.22
CA SER A 132 -14.62 -7.49 0.65
C SER A 132 -15.56 -8.50 -0.01
N GLN A 133 -15.05 -9.60 -0.57
CA GLN A 133 -15.90 -10.68 -1.10
C GLN A 133 -16.74 -11.36 0.00
N THR A 134 -16.32 -11.28 1.26
CA THR A 134 -17.10 -11.79 2.41
C THR A 134 -18.20 -10.81 2.85
N GLN A 135 -18.27 -9.61 2.27
CA GLN A 135 -19.18 -8.54 2.65
C GLN A 135 -20.24 -8.33 1.55
N PRO A 136 -21.50 -8.74 1.75
CA PRO A 136 -22.54 -8.65 0.72
C PRO A 136 -22.84 -7.21 0.24
N SER A 137 -22.51 -6.20 1.05
CA SER A 137 -22.75 -4.78 0.77
C SER A 137 -21.63 -4.09 -0.01
N LEU A 138 -20.48 -4.75 -0.22
CA LEU A 138 -19.34 -4.18 -0.92
C LEU A 138 -19.20 -4.80 -2.31
N ASN A 139 -19.68 -4.09 -3.33
CA ASN A 139 -19.55 -4.52 -4.72
C ASN A 139 -18.19 -4.08 -5.30
N ILE A 140 -17.13 -4.85 -4.99
CA ILE A 140 -15.78 -4.64 -5.52
C ILE A 140 -15.47 -5.79 -6.48
N ASN A 141 -15.45 -5.49 -7.78
CA ASN A 141 -15.36 -6.50 -8.83
C ASN A 141 -13.95 -6.72 -9.37
N ASN A 142 -12.98 -5.85 -9.05
CA ASN A 142 -11.63 -5.95 -9.61
C ASN A 142 -10.55 -5.43 -8.64
N PRO A 143 -9.53 -6.26 -8.29
CA PRO A 143 -8.43 -5.84 -7.44
C PRO A 143 -7.57 -4.72 -8.07
N ASN A 144 -7.47 -4.64 -9.40
CA ASN A 144 -6.70 -3.59 -10.09
C ASN A 144 -7.30 -2.19 -9.87
N GLN A 145 -8.61 -2.11 -9.65
CA GLN A 145 -9.24 -0.84 -9.29
C GLN A 145 -8.75 -0.35 -7.92
N LEU A 146 -8.49 -1.26 -6.97
CA LEU A 146 -7.97 -0.91 -5.65
C LEU A 146 -6.56 -0.34 -5.73
N ASN A 147 -5.68 -0.91 -6.57
CA ASN A 147 -4.33 -0.39 -6.78
C ASN A 147 -4.34 1.06 -7.29
N LEU A 148 -5.18 1.38 -8.28
CA LEU A 148 -5.33 2.74 -8.79
C LEU A 148 -5.87 3.72 -7.74
N LEU A 149 -6.79 3.24 -6.90
CA LEU A 149 -7.36 4.03 -5.81
C LEU A 149 -6.33 4.32 -4.71
N ILE A 150 -5.53 3.32 -4.35
CA ILE A 150 -4.41 3.44 -3.42
C ILE A 150 -3.38 4.43 -3.97
N GLU A 151 -2.97 4.28 -5.23
CA GLU A 151 -2.02 5.19 -5.87
C GLU A 151 -2.52 6.63 -5.89
N ARG A 152 -3.79 6.85 -6.28
CA ARG A 152 -4.39 8.19 -6.28
C ARG A 152 -4.41 8.80 -4.88
N TRP A 153 -4.68 8.00 -3.86
CA TRP A 153 -4.69 8.45 -2.46
C TRP A 153 -3.29 8.81 -1.97
N VAL A 154 -2.29 7.94 -2.19
CA VAL A 154 -0.90 8.19 -1.81
C VAL A 154 -0.37 9.45 -2.50
N ASN A 155 -0.66 9.63 -3.79
CA ASN A 155 -0.28 10.82 -4.55
C ASN A 155 -0.97 12.09 -4.03
N GLY A 156 -2.25 12.00 -3.68
CA GLY A 156 -3.00 13.10 -3.07
C GLY A 156 -2.41 13.54 -1.74
N ARG A 157 -2.15 12.57 -0.84
CA ARG A 157 -1.57 12.83 0.49
C ARG A 157 -0.12 13.26 0.43
N GLY A 158 0.69 12.68 -0.46
CA GLY A 158 2.06 13.13 -0.70
C GLY A 158 2.13 14.60 -1.13
N LYS A 159 1.17 15.08 -1.94
CA LYS A 159 1.06 16.51 -2.28
C LYS A 159 0.69 17.38 -1.08
N GLU A 160 -0.15 16.89 -0.17
CA GLU A 160 -0.50 17.61 1.06
C GLU A 160 0.69 17.69 2.03
N MET A 161 1.40 16.58 2.24
CA MET A 161 2.62 16.55 3.07
C MET A 161 3.71 17.48 2.53
N LYS A 162 3.92 17.49 1.20
CA LYS A 162 4.84 18.46 0.56
C LYS A 162 4.40 19.92 0.76
N LYS A 163 3.11 20.21 0.81
CA LYS A 163 2.61 21.58 1.08
C LYS A 163 2.81 21.98 2.53
N LEU A 164 2.52 21.07 3.47
CA LEU A 164 2.66 21.33 4.90
C LEU A 164 4.13 21.49 5.31
N SER A 165 5.03 20.69 4.74
CA SER A 165 6.49 20.86 4.89
C SER A 165 6.96 22.24 4.40
N LYS A 166 6.44 22.74 3.27
CA LYS A 166 6.75 24.08 2.76
C LYS A 166 6.17 25.22 3.60
N LEU A 167 4.99 25.01 4.20
CA LEU A 167 4.33 25.99 5.07
C LEU A 167 5.08 26.18 6.40
N GLY A 168 5.78 25.16 6.89
CA GLY A 168 6.65 25.26 8.06
C GLY A 168 7.94 26.07 7.83
N GLN A 169 8.28 26.40 6.58
CA GLN A 169 9.55 27.05 6.23
C GLN A 169 9.45 28.50 5.72
N ALA A 170 8.27 29.07 5.46
CA ALA A 170 8.19 30.48 5.05
C ALA A 170 6.80 31.09 5.25
N ALA A 171 6.64 31.90 6.30
CA ALA A 171 5.43 32.70 6.53
C ALA A 171 5.25 33.84 5.48
N GLU A 172 6.30 34.24 4.77
CA GLU A 172 6.25 35.36 3.81
C GLU A 172 5.92 34.93 2.37
N GLU A 173 6.41 33.79 1.89
CA GLU A 173 6.18 33.30 0.51
C GLU A 173 4.71 32.92 0.24
N VAL A 174 3.98 32.56 1.30
CA VAL A 174 2.56 32.18 1.26
C VAL A 174 1.67 33.37 0.87
N LYS A 175 2.05 34.61 1.21
CA LYS A 175 1.31 35.83 0.84
C LYS A 175 1.45 36.10 -0.67
N PHE A 176 2.64 35.93 -1.24
CA PHE A 176 2.90 36.13 -2.66
C PHE A 176 2.19 35.08 -3.55
N GLN A 177 2.19 33.82 -3.13
CA GLN A 177 1.52 32.73 -3.85
C GLN A 177 -0.01 32.77 -3.76
N LYS A 178 -0.59 33.25 -2.65
CA LYS A 178 -2.04 33.50 -2.53
C LYS A 178 -2.50 34.62 -3.47
N ALA A 179 -1.71 35.67 -3.62
CA ALA A 179 -1.99 36.75 -4.57
C ALA A 179 -1.94 36.28 -6.04
N LYS A 180 -1.00 35.39 -6.38
CA LYS A 180 -0.90 34.81 -7.74
C LYS A 180 -2.02 33.82 -8.07
N LYS A 181 -2.51 33.04 -7.09
CA LYS A 181 -3.63 32.11 -7.28
C LYS A 181 -4.99 32.82 -7.37
N SER A 182 -5.18 33.92 -6.65
CA SER A 182 -6.40 34.76 -6.74
C SER A 182 -6.68 35.26 -8.17
N LYS A 183 -5.64 35.55 -8.96
CA LYS A 183 -5.78 35.96 -10.37
C LYS A 183 -6.20 34.82 -11.31
N ASN A 184 -5.82 33.57 -11.04
CA ASN A 184 -6.13 32.42 -11.90
C ASN A 184 -7.48 31.76 -11.61
N THR A 185 -8.10 32.00 -10.45
CA THR A 185 -9.41 31.40 -10.11
C THR A 185 -10.59 32.15 -10.77
N ARG A 186 -10.45 33.45 -11.06
CA ARG A 186 -11.50 34.23 -11.73
C ARG A 186 -11.70 33.85 -13.20
N GLY A 187 -10.70 33.26 -13.86
CA GLY A 187 -10.81 32.79 -15.25
C GLY A 187 -11.42 31.39 -15.42
N ARG A 188 -11.60 30.61 -14.34
CA ARG A 188 -12.07 29.21 -14.41
C ARG A 188 -13.49 28.98 -13.90
N GLN A 189 -14.14 30.00 -13.34
CA GLN A 189 -15.50 29.88 -12.81
C GLN A 189 -16.60 29.90 -13.88
N ASN A 190 -16.29 30.21 -15.15
CA ASN A 190 -17.30 30.26 -16.22
C ASN A 190 -17.44 28.98 -17.06
N ALA A 191 -16.73 27.87 -16.75
CA ALA A 191 -16.67 26.70 -17.64
C ALA A 191 -17.08 25.33 -17.03
N ARG A 192 -17.70 25.28 -15.84
CA ARG A 192 -18.13 24.01 -15.22
C ARG A 192 -19.48 24.09 -14.49
N ALA A 193 -20.48 24.66 -15.16
CA ALA A 193 -21.86 24.67 -14.69
C ALA A 193 -22.69 23.44 -15.12
N TYR A 194 -22.09 22.41 -15.74
CA TYR A 194 -22.82 21.19 -16.08
C TYR A 194 -22.05 19.92 -15.72
N SER A 195 -22.81 19.00 -15.12
CA SER A 195 -22.59 17.56 -14.91
C SER A 195 -21.33 17.11 -14.16
N PHE A 196 -21.51 16.74 -12.88
CA PHE A 196 -21.35 15.35 -12.46
C PHE A 196 -21.86 15.22 -11.03
N ASP A 197 -22.99 14.53 -10.88
CA ASP A 197 -23.52 14.12 -9.60
C ASP A 197 -22.50 13.16 -8.96
N ARG A 198 -21.99 13.54 -7.79
CA ARG A 198 -20.86 12.88 -7.12
C ARG A 198 -21.37 12.07 -5.94
N HIS A 199 -21.79 10.84 -6.20
CA HIS A 199 -21.63 9.78 -5.19
C HIS A 199 -20.17 9.29 -5.27
N THR A 200 -19.31 9.93 -4.48
CA THR A 200 -17.87 9.62 -4.48
C THR A 200 -17.57 8.27 -3.80
N PRO A 201 -16.80 7.36 -4.42
CA PRO A 201 -16.22 6.18 -3.77
C PRO A 201 -15.11 6.51 -2.75
N ASN A 202 -14.87 7.79 -2.46
CA ASN A 202 -13.74 8.27 -1.64
C ASN A 202 -13.81 7.85 -0.17
N SER A 203 -14.98 7.47 0.35
CA SER A 203 -15.16 6.97 1.71
C SER A 203 -14.49 5.60 1.93
N ASN A 204 -14.44 4.76 0.89
CA ASN A 204 -13.96 3.37 1.01
C ASN A 204 -12.43 3.25 0.98
N ILE A 205 -11.71 4.29 0.50
CA ILE A 205 -10.24 4.28 0.38
C ILE A 205 -9.60 4.98 1.58
N THR A 206 -10.29 5.99 2.13
CA THR A 206 -9.91 6.58 3.42
C THR A 206 -9.92 5.54 4.55
N PHE A 207 -10.62 4.42 4.33
CA PHE A 207 -10.78 3.32 5.26
C PHE A 207 -9.57 2.38 5.33
N ILE A 208 -9.02 1.96 4.19
CA ILE A 208 -7.82 1.10 4.11
C ILE A 208 -6.64 1.73 4.88
N PHE A 209 -6.57 3.06 4.89
CA PHE A 209 -5.49 3.81 5.54
C PHE A 209 -5.82 4.39 6.91
N ARG A 210 -7.08 4.25 7.38
CA ARG A 210 -7.42 4.57 8.77
C ARG A 210 -6.95 3.50 9.75
N LEU A 211 -6.43 2.38 9.28
CA LEU A 211 -5.71 1.39 10.09
C LEU A 211 -4.44 1.94 10.76
N GLN A 212 -4.01 3.16 10.45
CA GLN A 212 -2.78 3.76 11.00
C GLN A 212 -2.98 5.06 11.79
N LEU A 213 -4.18 5.65 11.83
CA LEU A 213 -4.39 6.95 12.47
C LEU A 213 -5.15 6.82 13.80
N PRO A 214 -4.73 7.50 14.87
CA PRO A 214 -5.53 7.59 16.09
C PRO A 214 -6.87 8.27 15.80
N VAL A 215 -7.93 7.79 16.45
CA VAL A 215 -9.24 8.45 16.46
C VAL A 215 -9.08 9.73 17.28
N SER A 216 -9.21 10.90 16.65
CA SER A 216 -9.39 12.15 17.38
C SER A 216 -10.71 12.05 18.15
N LYS A 217 -10.63 12.20 19.48
CA LYS A 217 -11.77 12.39 20.37
C LYS A 217 -12.54 13.65 20.00
#